data_AF-A0A2Z4AJE2-F1
#
_entry.id   AF-A0A2Z4AJE2-F1
#
_cell.length_a   1.000
_cell.length_b   1.000
_cell.length_c   1.000
_cell.angle_alpha   90.00
_cell.angle_beta   90.00
_cell.angle_gamma   90.00
#
_symmetry.space_group_name_H-M   'P 1'
#
loop_
_entity.id
_entity.type
_entity.pdbx_description
1 polymer ?
#
loop_
_entity_poly.entity_id
_entity_poly.type
_entity_poly.pdbx_seq_one_letter_code
_entity_poly.pdbx_strand_id
1 'polypeptide(L)'
;MWYAVDIPDITLAEQAVLRSRILPIPRLFLKDKKLESLPLSRFPHPSSIERTKSAMSKICVVTGKRPHRGGRISRKGIPKKSGGIGTYLVKRVKRSFKPNLQKVRVRMPNGQVKRIWVSAKAIKAGKVTK
;
A
#
# COMPACT_ATOMS: atom_id res chain seq x y z
N MET A 1 -52.19 -25.53 0.14
CA MET A 1 -52.62 -25.86 -1.24
C MET A 1 -51.86 -24.91 -2.16
N TRP A 2 -50.68 -25.35 -2.62
CA TRP A 2 -49.79 -24.56 -3.48
C TRP A 2 -50.21 -24.83 -4.93
N TYR A 3 -50.59 -23.79 -5.67
CA TYR A 3 -50.82 -23.92 -7.10
C TYR A 3 -49.50 -23.66 -7.83
N ALA A 4 -48.93 -24.73 -8.37
CA ALA A 4 -47.95 -24.66 -9.43
C ALA A 4 -48.64 -24.15 -10.70
N VAL A 5 -48.07 -23.13 -11.33
CA VAL A 5 -48.44 -22.75 -12.68
C VAL A 5 -47.16 -22.79 -13.50
N ASP A 6 -47.04 -23.88 -14.25
CA ASP A 6 -46.07 -24.05 -15.32
C ASP A 6 -46.31 -22.99 -16.39
N ILE A 7 -45.24 -22.30 -16.80
CA ILE A 7 -45.21 -21.42 -17.97
C ILE A 7 -44.19 -22.03 -18.96
N PRO A 8 -44.56 -22.21 -20.24
CA PRO A 8 -43.86 -23.09 -21.18
C PRO A 8 -42.60 -22.48 -21.81
N ASP A 9 -41.74 -23.41 -22.24
CA ASP A 9 -40.54 -23.24 -23.06
C ASP A 9 -40.75 -22.32 -24.27
N ILE A 10 -39.89 -21.30 -24.39
CA ILE A 10 -39.80 -20.45 -25.59
C ILE A 10 -38.48 -20.79 -26.32
N THR A 11 -38.66 -21.65 -27.32
CA THR A 11 -38.03 -21.73 -28.65
C THR A 11 -36.66 -21.07 -28.91
N LEU A 12 -35.80 -21.87 -29.55
CA LEU A 12 -34.47 -21.55 -30.11
C LEU A 12 -34.43 -20.42 -31.17
N ALA A 13 -35.49 -19.65 -31.36
CA ALA A 13 -35.60 -18.61 -32.39
C ALA A 13 -35.09 -17.22 -31.93
N GLU A 14 -34.87 -16.99 -30.63
CA GLU A 14 -34.29 -15.73 -30.13
C GLU A 14 -32.75 -15.70 -30.09
N GLN A 15 -32.06 -16.79 -30.43
CA GLN A 15 -30.58 -16.82 -30.47
C GLN A 15 -29.97 -16.19 -31.74
N ALA A 16 -30.77 -15.82 -32.75
CA ALA A 16 -30.27 -15.40 -34.07
C ALA A 16 -30.07 -13.87 -34.25
N VAL A 17 -30.60 -13.02 -33.38
CA VAL A 17 -30.50 -11.55 -33.52
C VAL A 17 -29.24 -10.97 -32.84
N LEU A 18 -28.53 -11.77 -32.04
CA LEU A 18 -27.29 -11.42 -31.34
C LEU A 18 -26.01 -11.82 -32.11
N ARG A 19 -26.05 -11.85 -33.45
CA ARG A 19 -24.90 -12.25 -34.29
C ARG A 19 -24.58 -11.34 -35.48
N SER A 20 -25.14 -10.14 -35.56
CA SER A 20 -25.01 -9.27 -36.74
C SER A 20 -24.53 -7.84 -36.47
N ARG A 21 -23.76 -7.60 -35.40
CA ARG A 21 -23.02 -6.32 -35.22
C ARG A 21 -21.64 -6.53 -34.61
N ILE A 22 -20.73 -7.08 -35.41
CA ILE A 22 -19.28 -6.97 -35.20
C ILE A 22 -18.75 -6.21 -36.42
N LEU A 23 -18.39 -4.94 -36.22
CA LEU A 23 -17.68 -4.16 -37.22
C LEU A 23 -16.20 -4.58 -37.23
N PRO A 24 -15.56 -4.77 -38.39
CA PRO A 24 -14.13 -5.08 -38.46
C PRO A 24 -13.30 -3.84 -38.09
N ILE A 25 -12.44 -3.97 -37.08
CA ILE A 25 -11.41 -2.98 -36.74
C ILE A 25 -10.34 -3.01 -37.85
N PRO A 26 -10.08 -1.92 -38.58
CA PRO A 26 -9.01 -1.90 -39.55
C PRO A 26 -7.64 -1.87 -38.87
N ARG A 27 -6.82 -2.79 -39.39
CA ARG A 27 -5.40 -3.09 -39.13
C ARG A 27 -4.54 -1.83 -38.95
N LEU A 28 -3.85 -1.76 -37.82
CA LEU A 28 -2.82 -0.77 -37.50
C LEU A 28 -1.77 -0.70 -38.61
N PHE A 29 -1.61 0.48 -39.20
CA PHE A 29 -0.52 0.82 -40.11
C PHE A 29 0.70 1.23 -39.27
N LEU A 30 1.57 0.26 -38.93
CA LEU A 30 2.90 0.57 -38.40
C LEU A 30 3.73 1.20 -39.52
N LYS A 31 4.07 2.47 -39.36
CA LYS A 31 5.20 3.08 -40.08
C LYS A 31 6.42 2.99 -39.19
N ASP A 32 7.32 2.10 -39.57
CA ASP A 32 8.70 2.06 -39.12
C ASP A 32 9.37 3.41 -39.38
N LYS A 33 9.73 4.12 -38.31
CA LYS A 33 10.77 5.14 -38.37
C LYS A 33 11.63 5.09 -37.11
N LYS A 34 12.79 4.46 -37.30
CA LYS A 34 14.09 4.84 -36.72
C LYS A 34 14.25 4.66 -35.21
N LEU A 35 14.42 3.40 -34.82
CA LEU A 35 15.21 3.01 -33.66
C LEU A 35 16.69 3.04 -34.07
N GLU A 36 17.37 4.16 -33.86
CA GLU A 36 18.82 4.21 -33.88
C GLU A 36 19.30 5.22 -32.83
N SER A 37 19.93 4.65 -31.80
CA SER A 37 20.90 5.21 -30.85
C SER A 37 20.51 6.41 -29.96
N LEU A 38 19.67 6.17 -28.94
CA LEU A 38 19.85 6.87 -27.67
C LEU A 38 20.87 6.09 -26.82
N PRO A 39 21.97 6.72 -26.36
CA PRO A 39 23.03 6.00 -25.65
C PRO A 39 22.51 5.51 -24.30
N LEU A 40 22.61 4.19 -24.08
CA LEU A 40 22.33 3.48 -22.83
C LEU A 40 23.30 3.83 -21.68
N SER A 41 24.15 4.85 -21.83
CA SER A 41 25.16 5.27 -20.85
C SER A 41 24.73 6.51 -20.07
N ARG A 42 23.69 6.37 -19.24
CA ARG A 42 23.53 7.21 -18.04
C ARG A 42 22.60 6.58 -17.00
N PHE A 43 22.62 5.25 -16.88
CA PHE A 43 22.15 4.66 -15.63
C PHE A 43 23.21 4.94 -14.56
N PRO A 44 22.91 5.70 -13.49
CA PRO A 44 23.84 5.86 -12.40
C PRO A 44 24.13 4.47 -11.82
N HIS A 45 25.39 4.06 -11.86
CA HIS A 45 25.83 2.82 -11.23
C HIS A 45 25.40 2.81 -9.75
N PRO A 46 24.89 1.69 -9.22
CA PRO A 46 24.33 1.59 -7.86
C PRO A 46 25.39 1.72 -6.74
N SER A 47 26.65 2.02 -7.03
CA SER A 47 27.75 2.09 -6.06
C SER A 47 27.80 3.36 -5.20
N SER A 48 26.76 4.21 -5.23
CA SER A 48 26.64 5.38 -4.35
C SER A 48 25.26 5.55 -3.70
N ILE A 49 24.37 4.56 -3.80
CA ILE A 49 23.12 4.50 -3.00
C ILE A 49 23.42 3.91 -1.61
N GLU A 50 24.53 4.32 -1.01
CA GLU A 50 24.80 4.12 0.41
C GLU A 50 25.17 5.47 1.00
N ARG A 51 24.13 6.21 1.42
CA ARG A 51 24.12 7.18 2.56
C ARG A 51 23.09 8.31 2.40
N THR A 52 21.81 8.00 2.12
CA THR A 52 20.72 8.96 2.37
C THR A 52 19.75 8.43 3.42
N LYS A 53 20.29 8.14 4.61
CA LYS A 53 19.46 7.71 5.76
C LYS A 53 19.66 8.60 6.99
N SER A 54 19.60 9.92 6.86
CA SER A 54 19.17 10.81 7.95
C SER A 54 19.05 12.28 7.51
N ALA A 55 17.89 12.68 6.99
CA ALA A 55 17.47 14.08 7.07
C ALA A 55 16.39 14.17 8.15
N MET A 56 16.76 14.66 9.35
CA MET A 56 15.94 15.07 10.53
C MET A 56 14.73 14.21 10.96
N SER A 57 14.53 13.06 10.35
CA SER A 57 13.36 12.22 10.54
C SER A 57 13.50 11.53 11.89
N LYS A 58 12.41 11.54 12.68
CA LYS A 58 12.26 10.86 13.96
C LYS A 58 12.44 9.34 13.77
N ILE A 59 13.67 8.92 13.59
CA ILE A 59 14.08 7.54 13.33
C ILE A 59 14.99 7.10 14.47
N CYS A 60 14.71 5.92 15.02
CA CYS A 60 15.60 5.29 15.99
C CYS A 60 16.89 4.85 15.31
N VAL A 61 18.05 5.30 15.78
CA VAL A 61 19.37 4.88 15.23
C VAL A 61 19.59 3.38 15.44
N VAL A 62 19.20 2.85 16.60
CA VAL A 62 19.44 1.46 17.00
C VAL A 62 18.47 0.47 16.34
N THR A 63 17.20 0.88 16.14
CA THR A 63 16.12 -0.05 15.74
C THR A 63 15.49 0.33 14.39
N GLY A 64 15.86 1.46 13.79
CA GLY A 64 15.28 1.93 12.53
C GLY A 64 13.78 2.28 12.59
N LYS A 65 13.17 2.33 13.78
CA LYS A 65 11.75 2.66 13.94
C LYS A 65 11.47 4.04 13.38
N ARG A 66 10.49 4.10 12.47
CA ARG A 66 10.07 5.29 11.75
C ARG A 66 8.60 5.56 11.98
N PRO A 67 8.15 6.82 11.85
CA PRO A 67 6.72 7.10 11.80
C PRO A 67 6.07 6.33 10.65
N HIS A 68 4.94 5.69 10.91
CA HIS A 68 4.16 5.01 9.89
C HIS A 68 2.78 5.67 9.77
N ARG A 69 2.27 5.73 8.55
CA ARG A 69 0.91 6.20 8.29
C ARG A 69 -0.06 5.03 8.46
N GLY A 70 -1.22 5.32 9.03
CA GLY A 70 -2.33 4.40 9.00
C GLY A 70 -3.65 5.15 9.08
N GLY A 71 -4.72 4.41 9.35
CA GLY A 71 -6.07 4.97 9.42
C GLY A 71 -6.88 4.36 10.55
N ARG A 72 -8.04 4.94 10.79
CA ARG A 72 -9.12 4.30 11.53
C ARG A 72 -10.39 4.42 10.69
N ILE A 73 -11.05 3.29 10.51
CA ILE A 73 -12.34 3.18 9.83
C ILE A 73 -13.39 3.09 10.94
N SER A 74 -14.34 4.02 10.95
CA SER A 74 -15.48 3.96 11.87
C SER A 74 -16.66 3.33 11.13
N ARG A 75 -17.18 2.22 11.67
CA ARG A 75 -18.41 1.59 11.20
C ARG A 75 -19.50 1.75 12.25
N LYS A 76 -20.75 1.87 11.82
CA LYS A 76 -21.94 1.91 12.69
C LYS A 76 -22.91 0.80 12.29
N GLY A 77 -23.75 0.39 13.25
CA GLY A 77 -24.72 -0.68 13.07
C GLY A 77 -24.26 -2.01 13.66
N ILE A 78 -25.19 -2.97 13.72
CA ILE A 78 -24.96 -4.33 14.17
C ILE A 78 -24.61 -5.19 12.94
N PRO A 79 -23.58 -6.04 12.99
CA PRO A 79 -23.24 -6.92 11.87
C PRO A 79 -24.38 -7.89 11.58
N LYS A 80 -24.54 -8.29 10.31
CA LYS A 80 -25.61 -9.21 9.89
C LYS A 80 -25.59 -10.55 10.64
N LYS A 81 -24.39 -11.01 11.02
CA LYS A 81 -24.21 -12.22 11.85
C LYS A 81 -24.97 -12.16 13.18
N SER A 82 -25.12 -10.96 13.74
CA SER A 82 -25.81 -10.74 15.03
C SER A 82 -27.27 -10.33 14.85
N GLY A 83 -27.88 -10.63 13.70
CA GLY A 83 -29.30 -10.32 13.43
C GLY A 83 -29.59 -8.87 13.03
N GLY A 84 -28.56 -8.05 12.78
CA GLY A 84 -28.72 -6.66 12.33
C GLY A 84 -28.78 -6.50 10.80
N ILE A 85 -29.14 -5.31 10.33
CA ILE A 85 -29.17 -4.95 8.90
C ILE A 85 -27.76 -4.93 8.27
N GLY A 86 -26.71 -4.71 9.09
CA GLY A 86 -25.31 -4.67 8.66
C GLY A 86 -24.57 -3.44 9.17
N THR A 87 -23.23 -3.44 8.99
CA THR A 87 -22.38 -2.30 9.38
C THR A 87 -22.04 -1.43 8.18
N TYR A 88 -22.46 -0.16 8.20
CA TYR A 88 -22.08 0.80 7.16
C TYR A 88 -20.85 1.61 7.54
N LEU A 89 -20.13 2.09 6.53
CA LEU A 89 -18.94 2.90 6.69
C LEU A 89 -19.34 4.36 6.98
N VAL A 90 -18.90 4.92 8.09
CA VAL A 90 -19.19 6.32 8.45
C VAL A 90 -18.08 7.26 8.02
N LYS A 91 -16.86 6.98 8.45
CA LYS A 91 -15.71 7.84 8.17
C LYS A 91 -14.42 7.05 8.16
N ARG A 92 -13.48 7.52 7.33
CA ARG A 92 -12.11 7.05 7.28
C ARG A 92 -11.18 8.19 7.67
N VAL A 93 -10.64 8.13 8.88
CA VAL A 93 -9.72 9.15 9.40
C VAL A 93 -8.28 8.65 9.24
N LYS A 94 -7.44 9.43 8.55
CA LYS A 94 -6.00 9.17 8.43
C LYS A 94 -5.28 9.63 9.70
N ARG A 95 -4.29 8.86 10.16
CA ARG A 95 -3.46 9.19 11.33
C ARG A 95 -2.01 8.77 11.10
N SER A 96 -1.09 9.52 11.71
CA SER A 96 0.34 9.23 11.67
C SER A 96 0.78 8.70 13.03
N PHE A 97 1.26 7.47 13.07
CA PHE A 97 1.78 6.86 14.29
C PHE A 97 3.24 7.22 14.45
N LYS A 98 3.54 8.00 15.49
CA LYS A 98 4.90 8.42 15.83
C LYS A 98 5.50 7.42 16.83
N PRO A 99 6.71 6.89 16.62
CA PRO A 99 7.38 6.06 17.61
C PRO A 99 7.74 6.89 18.85
N ASN A 100 7.69 6.28 20.04
CA ASN A 100 8.21 6.88 21.27
C ASN A 100 9.74 6.87 21.22
N LEU A 101 10.32 8.01 20.83
CA LEU A 101 11.75 8.24 20.74
C LEU A 101 12.18 9.26 21.79
N GLN A 102 13.28 8.97 22.47
CA GLN A 102 13.90 9.83 23.46
C GLN A 102 15.31 10.21 22.99
N LYS A 103 15.71 11.45 23.27
CA LYS A 103 17.09 11.90 23.06
C LYS A 103 17.91 11.48 24.27
N VAL A 104 18.79 10.50 24.10
CA VAL A 104 19.64 9.98 25.18
C VAL A 104 21.11 10.12 24.82
N ARG A 105 21.96 10.30 25.84
CA ARG A 105 23.42 10.19 25.70
C ARG A 105 23.74 8.70 25.61
N VAL A 106 24.56 8.34 24.63
CA VAL A 106 24.96 6.96 24.36
C VAL A 106 26.47 6.92 24.22
N ARG A 107 27.10 5.98 24.92
CA ARG A 107 28.52 5.66 24.74
C ARG A 107 28.64 4.77 23.50
N MET A 108 29.32 5.25 22.47
CA MET A 108 29.65 4.41 21.32
C MET A 108 30.78 3.44 21.68
N PRO A 109 30.92 2.30 20.98
CA PRO A 109 32.04 1.38 21.18
C PRO A 109 33.40 2.07 20.97
N ASN A 110 33.44 3.18 20.21
CA ASN A 110 34.63 3.97 19.94
C ASN A 110 34.94 5.01 21.04
N GLY A 111 34.36 4.88 22.24
CA GLY A 111 34.60 5.77 23.39
C GLY A 111 33.91 7.14 23.35
N GLN A 112 33.44 7.60 22.19
CA GLN A 112 32.78 8.89 22.05
C GLN A 112 31.31 8.86 22.53
N VAL A 113 30.90 9.88 23.29
CA VAL A 113 29.52 10.05 23.77
C VAL A 113 28.74 10.94 22.82
N LYS A 114 27.65 10.43 22.24
CA LYS A 114 26.75 11.19 21.36
C LYS A 114 25.33 11.24 21.90
N ARG A 115 24.61 12.33 21.61
CA ARG A 115 23.17 12.43 21.83
C ARG A 115 22.44 11.95 20.59
N ILE A 116 21.75 10.82 20.69
CA ILE A 116 21.03 10.22 19.57
C ILE A 116 19.56 9.95 19.92
N TRP A 117 18.72 9.87 18.89
CA TRP A 117 17.33 9.47 19.03
C TRP A 117 17.24 7.95 19.18
N VAL A 118 16.76 7.49 20.34
CA VAL A 118 16.63 6.08 20.67
C VAL A 118 15.17 5.78 21.02
N SER A 119 14.67 4.63 20.58
CA SER A 119 13.31 4.21 20.94
C SER A 119 13.24 3.71 22.37
N ALA A 120 12.14 3.99 23.06
CA ALA A 120 11.94 3.56 24.44
C ALA A 120 12.08 2.03 24.63
N LYS A 121 11.65 1.21 23.65
CA LYS A 121 11.88 -0.26 23.72
C LYS A 121 13.36 -0.64 23.67
N ALA A 122 14.20 0.13 22.95
CA ALA A 122 15.63 -0.15 22.88
C ALA A 122 16.34 0.22 24.19
N ILE A 123 15.89 1.31 24.84
CA ILE A 123 16.32 1.67 26.20
C ILE A 123 15.92 0.58 27.19
N LYS A 124 14.65 0.12 27.14
CA LYS A 124 14.15 -0.96 28.01
C LYS A 124 14.92 -2.28 27.81
N ALA A 125 15.33 -2.58 26.58
CA ALA A 125 16.07 -3.80 26.25
C ALA A 125 17.58 -3.72 26.53
N GLY A 126 18.09 -2.63 27.13
CA GLY A 126 19.51 -2.50 27.47
C GLY A 126 20.46 -2.40 26.27
N LYS A 127 19.95 -2.18 25.05
CA LYS A 127 20.76 -2.10 23.82
C LYS A 127 21.61 -0.82 23.72
N VAL A 128 21.55 0.02 24.75
CA VAL A 128 22.14 1.35 24.79
C VAL A 128 22.74 1.58 26.17
N THR A 129 24.06 1.76 26.21
CA THR A 129 24.81 2.17 27.40
C THR A 129 24.76 3.69 27.51
N LYS A 130 24.27 4.18 28.66
CA LYS A 130 24.17 5.62 28.97
C LYS A 130 25.54 6.21 29.29
#